data_AF-A0A380TPS4-F1
#
_entry.id   AF-A0A380TPS4-F1
#
_cell.length_a   1.000
_cell.length_b   1.000
_cell.length_c   1.000
_cell.angle_alpha   90.00
_cell.angle_beta   90.00
_cell.angle_gamma   90.00
#
_symmetry.space_group_name_H-M   'P 1'
#
loop_
_entity.id
_entity.type
_entity.pdbx_description
1 polymer ?
#
loop_
_entity_poly.entity_id
_entity_poly.type
_entity_poly.pdbx_seq_one_letter_code
_entity_poly.pdbx_strand_id
1 'polypeptide(L)'
;MQKELLSAYVDGEHVSNEFTAKLCQDAELQASWGNFHAIRSIMRDETPVFLGADFTAKMEMLIDAEPAMVSQPTPEEAEQLPFVQKLKAMFAPLTQVAVAAAVCLVAVFGVQTYNAHQADKAADVPVLQTTPMLLQSAQQPVSYNAPAKDVTSPEKLEQKNKRMGAMLQSYEIQRRAQEDMQK
;
A
#
# COMPACT_ATOMS: atom_id res chain seq x y z
N MET A 1 12.47 37.93 -39.68
CA MET A 1 11.51 37.00 -39.04
C MET A 1 12.19 35.84 -38.32
N GLN A 2 13.10 35.06 -38.91
CA GLN A 2 13.67 33.90 -38.19
C GLN A 2 14.47 34.27 -36.92
N LYS A 3 15.27 35.34 -36.96
CA LYS A 3 16.02 35.84 -35.79
C LYS A 3 15.10 36.43 -34.69
N GLU A 4 13.91 36.89 -35.07
CA GLU A 4 12.89 37.38 -34.13
C GLU A 4 12.23 36.21 -33.40
N LEU A 5 11.88 35.15 -34.13
CA LEU A 5 11.41 33.89 -33.53
C LEU A 5 12.47 33.26 -32.61
N LEU A 6 13.75 33.35 -33.00
CA LEU A 6 14.85 32.90 -32.17
C LEU A 6 14.96 33.70 -30.88
N SER A 7 14.83 35.03 -30.95
CA SER A 7 14.83 35.90 -29.76
C SER A 7 13.68 35.56 -28.82
N ALA A 8 12.46 35.40 -29.37
CA ALA A 8 11.30 34.98 -28.60
C ALA A 8 11.57 33.63 -27.89
N TYR A 9 12.19 32.68 -28.60
CA TYR A 9 12.55 31.40 -28.00
C TYR A 9 13.59 31.51 -26.87
N VAL A 10 14.63 32.35 -27.03
CA VAL A 10 15.63 32.61 -25.97
C VAL A 10 14.98 33.22 -24.72
N ASP A 11 13.94 34.02 -24.90
CA ASP A 11 13.17 34.65 -23.83
C ASP A 11 12.17 33.70 -23.16
N GLY A 12 12.01 32.47 -23.69
CA GLY A 12 11.11 31.45 -23.15
C GLY A 12 9.68 31.54 -23.68
N GLU A 13 9.44 32.34 -24.72
CA GLU A 13 8.15 32.42 -25.39
C GLU A 13 7.88 31.15 -26.22
N HIS A 14 6.60 30.85 -26.42
CA HIS A 14 6.19 29.64 -27.12
C HIS A 14 6.43 29.75 -28.64
N VAL A 15 7.36 28.96 -29.16
CA VAL A 15 7.60 28.76 -30.60
C VAL A 15 7.15 27.37 -31.05
N SER A 16 6.96 27.20 -32.36
CA SER A 16 6.56 25.91 -32.92
C SER A 16 7.65 24.84 -32.79
N ASN A 17 7.23 23.57 -32.63
CA ASN A 17 8.14 22.43 -32.65
C ASN A 17 8.91 22.32 -33.99
N GLU A 18 8.29 22.75 -35.09
CA GLU A 18 8.93 22.82 -36.41
C GLU A 18 10.11 23.79 -36.43
N PHE A 19 9.97 24.95 -35.78
CA PHE A 19 11.07 25.92 -35.66
C PHE A 19 12.22 25.35 -34.83
N THR A 20 11.90 24.65 -33.74
CA THR A 20 12.92 23.99 -32.89
C THR A 20 13.69 22.94 -33.69
N ALA A 21 13.00 22.11 -34.46
CA ALA A 21 13.64 21.14 -35.34
C ALA A 21 14.54 21.81 -36.39
N LYS A 22 14.08 22.94 -36.96
CA LYS A 22 14.87 23.75 -37.90
C LYS A 22 16.11 24.36 -37.25
N LEU A 23 15.99 24.89 -36.03
CA LEU A 23 17.12 25.42 -35.25
C LEU A 23 18.20 24.35 -35.05
N CYS A 24 17.83 23.10 -34.82
CA CYS A 24 18.78 22.00 -34.68
C CYS A 24 19.51 21.61 -35.98
N GLN A 25 19.03 22.04 -37.14
CA GLN A 25 19.63 21.69 -38.45
C GLN A 25 20.41 22.84 -39.10
N ASP A 26 20.17 24.08 -38.66
CA ASP A 26 20.71 25.28 -39.30
C ASP A 26 21.87 25.89 -38.48
N ALA A 27 23.08 25.82 -39.04
CA ALA A 27 24.30 26.31 -38.39
C ALA A 27 24.30 27.84 -38.15
N GLU A 28 23.65 28.65 -39.00
CA GLU A 28 23.61 30.11 -38.80
C GLU A 28 22.70 30.47 -37.62
N LEU A 29 21.58 29.75 -37.48
CA LEU A 29 20.68 29.91 -36.35
C LEU A 29 21.32 29.43 -35.03
N GLN A 30 22.05 28.31 -35.04
CA GLN A 30 22.80 27.84 -33.87
C GLN A 30 23.87 28.83 -33.43
N ALA A 31 24.61 29.41 -34.37
CA ALA A 31 25.59 30.46 -34.06
C ALA A 31 24.90 31.70 -33.46
N SER A 32 23.75 32.11 -34.01
CA SER A 32 22.96 33.23 -33.47
C SER A 32 22.44 32.94 -32.06
N TRP A 33 22.00 31.70 -31.80
CA TRP A 33 21.55 31.24 -30.49
C TRP A 33 22.66 31.33 -29.43
N GLY A 34 23.85 30.81 -29.76
CA GLY A 34 25.03 30.90 -28.90
C GLY A 34 25.40 32.36 -28.58
N ASN A 35 25.37 33.24 -29.59
CA ASN A 35 25.66 34.67 -29.41
C ASN A 35 24.65 35.35 -28.48
N PHE A 36 23.35 35.06 -28.60
CA PHE A 36 22.33 35.63 -27.72
C PHE A 36 22.53 35.21 -26.27
N HIS A 37 22.85 33.95 -26.01
CA HIS A 37 23.17 33.49 -24.65
C HIS A 37 24.47 34.10 -24.12
N ALA A 38 25.52 34.22 -24.94
CA ALA A 38 26.76 34.88 -24.54
C ALA A 38 26.52 36.35 -24.15
N ILE A 39 25.81 37.12 -24.99
CA ILE A 39 25.46 38.51 -24.70
C ILE A 39 24.62 38.60 -23.42
N ARG A 40 23.64 37.71 -23.25
CA ARG A 40 22.79 37.65 -22.05
C ARG A 40 23.60 37.43 -20.78
N SER A 41 24.55 36.49 -20.79
CA SER A 41 25.39 36.21 -19.62
C SER A 41 26.36 37.35 -19.31
N ILE A 42 26.84 38.08 -20.33
CA ILE A 42 27.61 39.33 -20.14
C ILE A 42 26.74 40.40 -19.48
N MET A 43 25.54 40.65 -20.02
CA MET A 43 24.66 41.70 -19.52
C MET A 43 24.20 41.48 -18.08
N ARG A 44 24.22 40.23 -17.61
CA ARG A 44 23.83 39.84 -16.25
C ARG A 44 25.01 39.62 -15.31
N ASP A 45 26.25 39.82 -15.80
CA ASP A 45 27.47 39.53 -15.06
C ASP A 45 27.50 38.10 -14.46
N GLU A 46 26.89 37.12 -15.15
CA GLU A 46 26.72 35.76 -14.62
C GLU A 46 28.06 35.01 -14.52
N THR A 47 29.02 35.28 -15.40
CA THR A 47 30.30 34.57 -15.43
C THR A 47 31.40 35.39 -16.13
N PRO A 48 32.60 35.51 -15.54
CA PRO A 48 33.75 36.17 -16.17
C PRO A 48 34.51 35.25 -17.16
N VAL A 49 34.15 33.96 -17.21
CA VAL A 49 34.78 32.93 -18.03
C VAL A 49 33.98 32.67 -19.30
N PHE A 50 34.50 33.09 -20.44
CA PHE A 50 33.99 32.63 -21.72
C PHE A 50 34.59 31.28 -22.05
N LEU A 51 33.73 30.29 -22.22
CA LEU A 51 34.12 29.01 -22.79
C LEU A 51 34.58 29.26 -24.23
N GLY A 52 35.69 28.63 -24.62
CA GLY A 52 36.23 28.76 -25.97
C GLY A 52 35.23 28.27 -27.02
N ALA A 53 35.34 28.74 -28.26
CA ALA A 53 34.46 28.36 -29.37
C ALA A 53 34.37 26.83 -29.57
N ASP A 54 35.45 26.10 -29.24
CA ASP A 54 35.53 24.66 -29.38
C ASP A 54 34.89 23.87 -28.21
N PHE A 55 34.42 24.56 -27.15
CA PHE A 55 33.89 23.88 -25.97
C PHE A 55 32.65 23.03 -26.32
N THR A 56 31.67 23.63 -26.99
CA THR A 56 30.43 22.94 -27.36
C THR A 56 30.72 21.74 -28.27
N ALA A 57 31.64 21.87 -29.22
CA ALA A 57 32.05 20.78 -30.11
C ALA A 57 32.74 19.63 -29.33
N LYS A 58 33.61 19.94 -28.36
CA LYS A 58 34.21 18.92 -27.49
C LYS A 58 33.17 18.23 -26.62
N MET A 59 32.19 18.98 -26.13
CA MET A 59 31.11 18.44 -25.31
C MET A 59 30.22 17.49 -26.12
N GLU A 60 29.87 17.86 -27.36
CA GLU A 60 29.16 17.00 -28.30
C GLU A 60 29.91 15.68 -28.52
N MET A 61 31.21 15.74 -28.82
CA MET A 61 32.03 14.55 -28.99
C MET A 61 32.10 13.67 -27.74
N LEU A 62 32.11 14.26 -26.54
CA LEU A 62 32.10 13.52 -25.28
C LEU A 62 30.76 12.84 -25.06
N ILE A 63 29.65 13.54 -25.31
CA ILE A 63 28.28 12.99 -25.19
C ILE A 63 28.08 11.83 -26.17
N ASP A 64 28.54 11.96 -27.42
CA ASP A 64 28.46 10.88 -28.41
C ASP A 64 29.29 9.65 -28.01
N ALA A 65 30.36 9.86 -27.23
CA ALA A 65 31.19 8.79 -26.70
C ALA A 65 30.63 8.16 -25.40
N GLU A 66 29.59 8.73 -24.81
CA GLU A 66 28.97 8.17 -23.61
C GLU A 66 28.25 6.85 -23.94
N PRO A 67 28.48 5.78 -23.18
CA PRO A 67 27.67 4.57 -23.33
C PRO A 67 26.23 4.92 -22.97
N ALA A 68 25.27 4.50 -23.82
CA ALA A 68 23.85 4.77 -23.62
C ALA A 68 23.47 4.51 -22.16
N MET A 69 23.12 5.59 -21.44
CA MET A 69 22.72 5.51 -20.05
C MET A 69 21.61 4.46 -19.95
N VAL A 70 21.86 3.43 -19.15
CA VAL A 70 20.83 2.45 -18.77
C VAL A 70 19.65 3.26 -18.28
N SER A 71 18.53 3.14 -19.01
CA SER A 71 17.27 3.81 -18.68
C SER A 71 17.03 3.69 -17.18
N GLN A 72 16.61 4.78 -16.53
CA GLN A 72 16.10 4.65 -15.16
C GLN A 72 15.12 3.47 -15.15
N PRO A 73 15.26 2.52 -14.21
CA PRO A 73 14.39 1.37 -14.17
C PRO A 73 12.96 1.89 -14.07
N THR A 74 12.11 1.42 -14.97
CA THR A 74 10.69 1.75 -14.90
C THR A 74 10.14 1.32 -13.54
N PRO A 75 9.08 1.96 -13.01
CA PRO A 75 8.52 1.60 -11.70
C PRO A 75 8.24 0.10 -11.56
N GLU A 76 7.85 -0.55 -12.66
CA GLU A 76 7.61 -2.00 -12.72
C GLU A 76 8.91 -2.81 -12.60
N GLU A 77 10.00 -2.40 -13.23
CA GLU A 77 11.32 -3.02 -13.07
C GLU A 77 11.92 -2.76 -11.68
N ALA A 78 11.63 -1.60 -11.09
CA ALA A 78 12.05 -1.27 -9.73
C ALA A 78 11.36 -2.16 -8.68
N GLU A 79 10.08 -2.51 -8.88
CA GLU A 79 9.38 -3.49 -8.03
C GLU A 79 9.93 -4.92 -8.15
N GLN A 80 10.47 -5.26 -9.32
CA GLN A 80 11.08 -6.56 -9.57
C GLN A 80 12.50 -6.69 -9.00
N LEU A 81 13.08 -5.61 -8.46
CA LEU A 81 14.38 -5.67 -7.82
C LEU A 81 14.35 -6.60 -6.59
N PRO A 82 15.34 -7.49 -6.44
CA PRO A 82 15.34 -8.50 -5.37
C PRO A 82 15.39 -7.89 -3.97
N PHE A 83 15.89 -6.66 -3.83
CA PHE A 83 15.89 -5.91 -2.58
C PHE A 83 14.47 -5.46 -2.18
N VAL A 84 13.70 -4.91 -3.12
CA VAL A 84 12.32 -4.44 -2.90
C VAL A 84 11.41 -5.62 -2.58
N GLN A 85 11.59 -6.75 -3.27
CA GLN A 85 10.84 -7.97 -2.98
C GLN A 85 11.12 -8.53 -1.58
N LYS A 86 12.39 -8.55 -1.15
CA LYS A 86 12.77 -8.97 0.22
C LYS A 86 12.16 -8.06 1.28
N LEU A 87 12.21 -6.75 1.06
CA LEU A 87 11.60 -5.77 1.95
C LEU A 87 10.08 -5.98 2.04
N LYS A 88 9.40 -6.12 0.90
CA LYS A 88 7.96 -6.39 0.83
C LYS A 88 7.61 -7.69 1.56
N ALA A 89 8.38 -8.77 1.38
CA ALA A 89 8.14 -10.04 2.06
C ALA A 89 8.32 -9.96 3.58
N MET A 90 9.31 -9.19 4.06
CA MET A 90 9.53 -8.97 5.50
C MET A 90 8.39 -8.17 6.15
N PHE A 91 7.85 -7.18 5.45
CA PHE A 91 6.82 -6.28 6.00
C PHE A 91 5.38 -6.70 5.68
N ALA A 92 5.15 -7.56 4.68
CA ALA A 92 3.83 -8.10 4.33
C ALA A 92 3.03 -8.67 5.51
N PRO A 93 3.60 -9.48 6.43
CA PRO A 93 2.83 -9.97 7.58
C PRO A 93 2.43 -8.84 8.53
N LEU A 94 3.25 -7.79 8.66
CA LEU A 94 2.94 -6.64 9.51
C LEU A 94 1.75 -5.86 8.95
N THR A 95 1.64 -5.73 7.62
CA THR A 95 0.53 -5.05 6.96
C THR A 95 -0.79 -5.78 7.19
N GLN A 96 -0.79 -7.12 7.14
CA GLN A 96 -2.00 -7.92 7.41
C GLN A 96 -2.48 -7.76 8.86
N VAL A 97 -1.55 -7.78 9.82
CA VAL A 97 -1.86 -7.54 11.23
C VAL A 97 -2.37 -6.11 11.44
N ALA A 98 -1.76 -5.12 10.77
CA ALA A 98 -2.20 -3.73 10.87
C ALA A 98 -3.63 -3.51 10.35
N VAL A 99 -4.00 -4.12 9.23
CA VAL A 99 -5.37 -4.04 8.69
C VAL A 99 -6.36 -4.69 9.65
N ALA A 100 -6.08 -5.89 10.15
CA ALA A 100 -6.94 -6.57 11.12
C ALA A 100 -7.08 -5.74 12.41
N ALA A 101 -5.97 -5.23 12.95
CA ALA A 101 -5.96 -4.41 14.15
C ALA A 101 -6.73 -3.10 13.97
N ALA A 102 -6.62 -2.45 12.80
CA ALA A 102 -7.37 -1.24 12.49
C ALA A 102 -8.88 -1.52 12.46
N VAL A 103 -9.31 -2.62 11.82
CA VAL A 103 -10.73 -3.03 11.81
C VAL A 103 -11.22 -3.33 13.22
N CYS A 104 -10.42 -4.01 14.05
CA CYS A 104 -10.76 -4.28 15.45
C CYS A 104 -10.87 -3.00 16.28
N LEU A 105 -9.96 -2.03 16.11
CA LEU A 105 -10.01 -0.74 16.80
C LEU A 105 -11.28 0.01 16.41
N VAL A 106 -11.59 0.10 15.11
CA VAL A 106 -12.82 0.74 14.62
C VAL A 106 -14.06 0.03 15.16
N ALA A 107 -14.08 -1.29 15.25
CA ALA A 107 -15.24 -2.00 15.81
C ALA A 107 -15.40 -1.73 17.32
N VAL A 108 -14.33 -1.80 18.12
CA VAL A 108 -14.41 -1.62 19.58
C VAL A 108 -14.70 -0.17 19.94
N PHE A 109 -13.91 0.78 19.42
CA PHE A 109 -14.08 2.19 19.71
C PHE A 109 -15.29 2.77 18.98
N GLY A 110 -15.59 2.31 17.76
CA GLY A 110 -16.78 2.73 17.03
C GLY A 110 -18.07 2.28 17.71
N VAL A 111 -18.18 1.06 18.21
CA VAL A 111 -19.39 0.59 18.93
C VAL A 111 -19.54 1.27 20.28
N GLN A 112 -18.46 1.53 21.02
CA GLN A 112 -18.54 2.31 22.27
C GLN A 112 -18.92 3.77 22.01
N THR A 113 -18.32 4.41 21.00
CA THR A 113 -18.64 5.79 20.62
C THR A 113 -20.07 5.89 20.09
N TYR A 114 -20.51 4.94 19.27
CA TYR A 114 -21.88 4.89 18.74
C TYR A 114 -22.92 4.69 19.86
N ASN A 115 -22.68 3.76 20.80
CA ASN A 115 -23.59 3.56 21.94
C ASN A 115 -23.58 4.75 22.92
N ALA A 116 -22.43 5.38 23.18
CA ALA A 116 -22.36 6.58 24.01
C ALA A 116 -23.13 7.76 23.37
N HIS A 117 -23.02 7.94 22.06
CA HIS A 117 -23.77 8.96 21.32
C HIS A 117 -25.28 8.66 21.20
N GLN A 118 -25.67 7.39 21.41
CA GLN A 118 -27.07 6.95 21.48
C GLN A 118 -27.63 7.03 22.91
N ALA A 119 -26.79 6.92 23.94
CA ALA A 119 -27.15 7.12 25.34
C ALA A 119 -27.56 8.58 25.63
N ASP A 120 -26.92 9.57 24.98
CA ASP A 120 -27.37 10.98 25.02
C ASP A 120 -28.75 11.20 24.35
N LYS A 121 -29.23 10.26 23.52
CA LYS A 121 -30.57 10.26 22.94
C LYS A 121 -31.57 9.33 23.66
N ALA A 122 -31.12 8.58 24.66
CA ALA A 122 -31.91 7.54 25.33
C ALA A 122 -32.12 7.81 26.83
N ALA A 123 -32.07 9.07 27.26
CA ALA A 123 -32.35 9.48 28.64
C ALA A 123 -33.85 9.38 29.05
N ASP A 124 -34.69 8.64 28.31
CA ASP A 124 -36.10 8.49 28.64
C ASP A 124 -36.67 7.11 28.25
N VAL A 125 -36.11 5.99 28.76
CA VAL A 125 -36.89 4.83 29.25
C VAL A 125 -35.98 3.88 30.07
N PRO A 126 -36.28 3.57 31.35
CA PRO A 126 -35.62 2.48 32.06
C PRO A 126 -36.44 1.19 31.99
N VAL A 127 -35.78 0.02 31.98
CA VAL A 127 -36.05 -1.16 32.83
C VAL A 127 -35.12 -2.32 32.47
N LEU A 128 -34.62 -2.95 33.53
CA LEU A 128 -33.68 -4.06 33.64
C LEU A 128 -34.21 -5.37 33.03
N GLN A 129 -33.36 -6.13 32.32
CA GLN A 129 -33.60 -7.56 32.11
C GLN A 129 -32.29 -8.36 31.98
N THR A 130 -31.98 -9.12 33.01
CA THR A 130 -30.84 -10.05 33.13
C THR A 130 -31.19 -11.40 32.49
N THR A 131 -30.45 -11.83 31.46
CA THR A 131 -30.37 -13.25 31.06
C THR A 131 -28.90 -13.64 30.86
N PRO A 132 -28.48 -14.85 31.28
CA PRO A 132 -27.07 -15.22 31.35
C PRO A 132 -26.56 -15.69 29.97
N MET A 133 -25.94 -14.78 29.22
CA MET A 133 -25.19 -15.08 27.98
C MET A 133 -23.78 -15.64 28.26
N LEU A 134 -23.59 -16.38 29.37
CA LEU A 134 -22.28 -16.89 29.81
C LEU A 134 -22.09 -18.39 29.58
N LEU A 135 -22.89 -19.00 28.70
CA LEU A 135 -22.74 -20.40 28.30
C LEU A 135 -22.84 -20.59 26.78
N GLN A 136 -22.13 -19.78 26.00
CA GLN A 136 -22.07 -19.92 24.54
C GLN A 136 -20.66 -20.13 23.98
N SER A 137 -19.65 -20.29 24.85
CA SER A 137 -18.24 -20.47 24.43
C SER A 137 -17.58 -21.75 24.96
N ALA A 138 -18.36 -22.77 25.33
CA ALA A 138 -17.84 -24.11 25.53
C ALA A 138 -17.86 -24.88 24.18
N GLN A 139 -16.84 -24.62 23.36
CA GLN A 139 -16.19 -25.53 22.42
C GLN A 139 -17.09 -26.48 21.57
N GLN A 140 -17.17 -26.21 20.25
CA GLN A 140 -17.53 -27.21 19.25
C GLN A 140 -16.33 -27.49 18.32
N PRO A 141 -15.97 -28.77 18.09
CA PRO A 141 -14.80 -29.18 17.33
C PRO A 141 -14.99 -28.97 15.82
N VAL A 142 -13.92 -28.49 15.17
CA VAL A 142 -13.84 -28.27 13.72
C VAL A 142 -13.74 -29.63 13.01
N SER A 143 -14.89 -30.24 12.69
CA SER A 143 -14.95 -31.34 11.72
C SER A 143 -15.48 -30.81 10.39
N TYR A 144 -14.56 -30.62 9.44
CA TYR A 144 -14.78 -30.07 8.11
C TYR A 144 -15.39 -31.12 7.17
N ASN A 145 -16.60 -31.61 7.45
CA ASN A 145 -17.55 -32.13 6.44
C ASN A 145 -18.88 -32.54 7.11
N ALA A 146 -19.87 -31.65 7.12
CA ALA A 146 -21.27 -32.05 7.31
C ALA A 146 -22.16 -31.10 6.50
N PRO A 147 -23.00 -31.60 5.57
CA PRO A 147 -23.82 -30.75 4.74
C PRO A 147 -24.89 -30.01 5.57
N ALA A 148 -25.05 -28.73 5.28
CA ALA A 148 -26.03 -27.84 5.90
C ALA A 148 -27.45 -28.30 5.57
N LYS A 149 -28.07 -29.05 6.48
CA LYS A 149 -29.52 -29.20 6.67
C LYS A 149 -29.78 -30.10 7.88
N ASP A 150 -29.66 -29.55 9.09
CA ASP A 150 -30.40 -30.10 10.22
C ASP A 150 -30.64 -28.97 11.23
N VAL A 151 -31.83 -28.36 11.13
CA VAL A 151 -32.36 -27.51 12.18
C VAL A 151 -32.39 -28.40 13.42
N THR A 152 -31.55 -28.08 14.40
CA THR A 152 -31.36 -28.94 15.58
C THR A 152 -32.66 -28.93 16.38
N SER A 153 -33.53 -29.92 16.13
CA SER A 153 -34.73 -30.15 16.91
C SER A 153 -34.34 -30.34 18.38
N PRO A 154 -35.05 -29.71 19.34
CA PRO A 154 -34.73 -29.81 20.76
C PRO A 154 -34.68 -31.26 21.26
N GLU A 155 -35.44 -32.16 20.63
CA GLU A 155 -35.46 -33.59 20.95
C GLU A 155 -34.14 -34.29 20.62
N LYS A 156 -33.51 -33.96 19.48
CA LYS A 156 -32.18 -34.48 19.11
C LYS A 156 -31.09 -33.98 20.08
N LEU A 157 -31.24 -32.76 20.59
CA LEU A 157 -30.31 -32.18 21.56
C LEU A 157 -30.42 -32.86 22.92
N GLU A 158 -31.65 -33.12 23.40
CA GLU A 158 -31.88 -33.85 24.65
C GLU A 158 -31.32 -35.28 24.58
N GLN A 159 -31.52 -35.97 23.45
CA GLN A 159 -30.95 -37.31 23.24
C GLN A 159 -29.41 -37.29 23.22
N LYS A 160 -28.80 -36.24 22.64
CA LYS A 160 -27.35 -36.06 22.66
C LYS A 160 -26.84 -35.82 24.08
N ASN A 161 -27.56 -35.01 24.88
CA ASN A 161 -27.23 -34.75 26.28
C ASN A 161 -27.35 -36.01 27.15
N LYS A 162 -28.40 -36.82 26.98
CA LYS A 162 -28.54 -38.12 27.66
C LYS A 162 -27.38 -39.06 27.35
N ARG A 163 -26.95 -39.10 26.08
CA ARG A 163 -25.82 -39.94 25.67
C ARG A 163 -24.48 -39.46 26.26
N MET A 164 -24.27 -38.14 26.34
CA MET A 164 -23.07 -37.59 27.00
C MET A 164 -23.07 -37.87 28.51
N GLY A 165 -24.21 -37.76 29.18
CA GLY A 165 -24.33 -38.08 30.61
C GLY A 165 -23.94 -39.53 30.91
N ALA A 166 -24.42 -40.48 30.10
CA ALA A 166 -24.04 -41.88 30.23
C ALA A 166 -22.54 -42.12 29.98
N MET A 167 -21.95 -41.38 29.02
CA MET A 167 -20.51 -41.47 28.72
C MET A 167 -19.67 -40.93 29.88
N LEU A 168 -20.06 -39.81 30.49
CA LEU A 168 -19.37 -39.26 31.67
C LEU A 168 -19.39 -40.25 32.83
N GLN A 169 -20.57 -40.83 33.10
CA GLN A 169 -20.72 -41.82 34.16
C GLN A 169 -19.82 -43.05 33.90
N SER A 170 -19.78 -43.54 32.66
CA SER A 170 -18.88 -44.65 32.30
C SER A 170 -17.40 -44.29 32.45
N TYR A 171 -17.02 -43.05 32.15
CA TYR A 171 -15.65 -42.58 32.29
C TYR A 171 -15.22 -42.50 33.75
N GLU A 172 -16.09 -42.00 34.64
CA GLU A 172 -15.80 -41.97 36.08
C GLU A 172 -15.66 -43.37 36.68
N ILE A 173 -16.49 -44.32 36.25
CA ILE A 173 -16.38 -45.73 36.67
C ILE A 173 -15.06 -46.32 36.17
N GLN A 174 -14.70 -46.07 34.92
CA GLN A 174 -13.45 -46.57 34.35
C GLN A 174 -12.23 -45.93 35.03
N ARG A 175 -12.30 -44.64 35.37
CA ARG A 175 -11.25 -43.95 36.11
C ARG A 175 -11.06 -44.53 37.50
N ARG A 176 -12.15 -44.78 38.24
CA ARG A 176 -12.08 -45.45 39.55
C ARG A 176 -11.57 -46.88 39.44
N ALA A 177 -12.01 -47.64 38.44
CA ALA A 177 -11.50 -48.98 38.19
C ALA A 177 -9.99 -48.98 37.86
N GLN A 178 -9.49 -47.96 37.17
CA GLN A 178 -8.04 -47.80 36.95
C GLN A 178 -7.29 -47.32 38.19
N GLU A 179 -7.89 -46.46 39.01
CA GLU A 179 -7.34 -46.06 40.32
C GLU A 179 -7.25 -47.25 41.30
N ASP A 180 -8.23 -48.17 41.27
CA ASP A 180 -8.22 -49.39 42.10
C ASP A 180 -7.26 -50.47 41.58
N MET A 181 -6.95 -50.50 40.28
CA MET A 181 -5.99 -51.44 39.68
C MET A 181 -4.51 -51.02 39.89
N GLN A 182 -4.27 -49.82 40.40
CA GLN A 182 -2.93 -49.29 40.74
C GLN A 182 -2.57 -49.41 42.24
N LYS A 183 -3.36 -50.14 43.03
CA LYS A 183 -3.03 -50.56 44.40
C LYS A 183 -2.85 -52.07 44.48
#